data_AF-A0A2S9FJX4-F1
#
_entry.id   AF-A0A2S9FJX4-F1
#
_cell.length_a   1.000
_cell.length_b   1.000
_cell.length_c   1.000
_cell.angle_alpha   90.00
_cell.angle_beta   90.00
_cell.angle_gamma   90.00
#
_symmetry.space_group_name_H-M   'P 1'
#
loop_
_entity.id
_entity.type
_entity.pdbx_description
1 polymer ?
#
loop_
_entity_poly.entity_id
_entity_poly.type
_entity_poly.pdbx_seq_one_letter_code
_entity_poly.pdbx_strand_id
1 'polypeptide(L)' 'LAMHVRAARRNGLTVDEIKEVLLQTAIYCGVPDANTAFRIASTVLAEE' A
#
# COMPACT_ATOMS: atom_id res chain seq x y z
N LEU A 1 2.55 -6.90 5.32
CA LEU A 1 1.98 -5.75 4.58
C LEU A 1 0.50 -5.51 4.87
N ALA A 2 -0.41 -6.47 4.67
CA ALA A 2 -1.86 -6.27 4.86
C ALA A 2 -2.26 -5.65 6.22
N MET A 3 -1.69 -6.15 7.32
CA MET A 3 -1.89 -5.57 8.66
C MET A 3 -1.45 -4.10 8.74
N HIS A 4 -0.33 -3.74 8.12
CA HIS A 4 0.17 -2.35 8.11
C HIS A 4 -0.71 -1.41 7.28
N VAL A 5 -1.31 -1.88 6.18
CA VAL A 5 -2.26 -1.06 5.39
C VAL A 5 -3.49 -0.73 6.22
N ARG A 6 -4.07 -1.70 6.93
CA ARG A 6 -5.20 -1.46 7.86
C ARG A 6 -4.81 -0.51 8.99
N ALA A 7 -3.62 -0.69 9.57
CA ALA A 7 -3.12 0.20 10.61
C ALA A 7 -2.90 1.63 10.10
N ALA A 8 -2.37 1.79 8.87
CA ALA A 8 -2.20 3.09 8.24
C ALA A 8 -3.54 3.82 8.04
N ARG A 9 -4.57 3.11 7.55
CA ARG A 9 -5.93 3.65 7.43
C ARG A 9 -6.51 4.07 8.78
N ARG A 10 -6.36 3.22 9.81
CA ARG A 10 -6.79 3.54 11.18
C ARG A 10 -6.07 4.75 11.76
N ASN A 11 -4.81 4.96 11.38
CA ASN A 11 -3.99 6.10 11.80
C ASN A 11 -4.23 7.36 10.95
N GLY A 12 -5.18 7.34 10.02
CA GLY A 12 -5.63 8.51 9.28
C GLY A 12 -4.97 8.71 7.91
N LEU A 13 -4.09 7.81 7.46
CA LEU A 13 -3.55 7.92 6.09
C LEU A 13 -4.66 7.72 5.07
N THR A 14 -4.72 8.61 4.09
CA THR A 14 -5.57 8.51 2.91
C THR A 14 -5.14 7.34 2.00
N VAL A 15 -6.05 6.85 1.17
CA VAL A 15 -5.72 5.82 0.17
C VAL A 15 -4.65 6.33 -0.79
N ASP A 16 -4.69 7.61 -1.15
CA ASP A 16 -3.71 8.19 -2.07
C ASP A 16 -2.33 8.33 -1.44
N GLU A 17 -2.22 8.71 -0.16
CA GLU A 17 -0.93 8.67 0.56
C GLU A 17 -0.34 7.26 0.62
N ILE A 18 -1.17 6.24 0.82
CA ILE A 18 -0.71 4.84 0.79
C ILE A 18 -0.21 4.47 -0.61
N LYS A 19 -0.92 4.87 -1.68
CA LYS A 19 -0.47 4.64 -3.06
C LYS A 19 0.87 5.33 -3.33
N GLU A 20 1.05 6.58 -2.91
CA GLU A 20 2.31 7.32 -3.11
C GLU A 20 3.50 6.63 -2.44
N VAL A 21 3.32 6.14 -1.20
CA VAL A 21 4.37 5.36 -0.53
C VAL A 21 4.70 4.08 -1.31
N LEU A 22 3.70 3.37 -1.82
CA LEU A 22 3.92 2.18 -2.65
C LEU A 22 4.57 2.51 -3.99
N LEU A 23 4.24 3.65 -4.62
CA LEU A 23 4.92 4.12 -5.83
C LEU A 23 6.39 4.42 -5.57
N GLN A 24 6.72 5.02 -4.43
CA GLN A 24 8.11 5.24 -4.02
C GLN A 24 8.87 3.91 -3.92
N THR A 25 8.25 2.83 -3.42
CA THR A 25 8.91 1.52 -3.38
C THR A 25 9.24 0.96 -4.76
N ALA A 26 8.52 1.35 -5.82
CA ALA A 26 8.86 0.91 -7.19
C ALA A 26 10.23 1.43 -7.63
N ILE A 27 10.61 2.62 -7.17
CA ILE A 27 11.90 3.25 -7.49
C ILE A 27 13.03 2.67 -6.64
N TYR A 28 12.78 2.46 -5.35
CA TYR A 28 13.84 2.10 -4.39
C TYR A 28 13.97 0.60 -4.13
N CYS A 29 12.90 -0.16 -4.31
CA CYS A 29 12.85 -1.61 -4.11
C CYS A 29 12.56 -2.37 -5.43
N GLY A 30 12.12 -1.67 -6.47
CA GLY A 30 11.86 -2.24 -7.79
C GLY A 30 10.38 -2.52 -8.05
N VAL A 31 10.03 -2.50 -9.35
CA VAL A 31 8.66 -2.66 -9.83
C VAL A 31 8.00 -4.00 -9.41
N PRO A 32 8.69 -5.16 -9.41
CA PRO A 32 8.06 -6.42 -9.00
C PRO A 32 7.56 -6.43 -7.55
N ASP A 33 8.35 -5.85 -6.64
CA ASP A 33 8.01 -5.77 -5.22
C ASP A 33 6.87 -4.79 -4.97
N ALA A 34 6.93 -3.61 -5.61
CA ALA A 34 5.85 -2.63 -5.56
C ALA A 34 4.53 -3.20 -6.11
N ASN A 35 4.56 -3.94 -7.23
CA ASN A 35 3.37 -4.60 -7.78
C ASN A 35 2.75 -5.61 -6.81
N THR A 36 3.59 -6.36 -6.10
CA THR A 36 3.12 -7.28 -5.05
C THR A 36 2.49 -6.52 -3.89
N ALA A 37 3.10 -5.39 -3.49
CA ALA A 37 2.56 -4.54 -2.46
C ALA A 37 1.20 -3.91 -2.86
N PHE A 38 1.08 -3.44 -4.10
CA PHE A 38 -0.17 -2.92 -4.65
C PHE A 38 -1.28 -3.97 -4.65
N ARG A 39 -1.02 -5.21 -5.08
CA ARG A 39 -2.05 -6.28 -5.03
C ARG A 39 -2.57 -6.48 -3.61
N ILE A 40 -1.67 -6.57 -2.62
CA ILE A 40 -2.07 -6.77 -1.22
C ILE A 40 -2.86 -5.56 -0.70
N ALA A 41 -2.40 -4.33 -1.00
CA ALA A 41 -3.08 -3.12 -0.57
C ALA A 41 -4.48 -2.99 -1.21
N SER A 42 -4.62 -3.28 -2.50
CA SER A 42 -5.92 -3.25 -3.19
C SER A 42 -6.92 -4.25 -2.61
N THR A 43 -6.49 -5.48 -2.27
CA THR A 43 -7.38 -6.45 -1.61
C THR A 43 -7.85 -5.91 -0.25
N VAL A 44 -6.93 -5.41 0.57
CA VAL A 44 -7.28 -4.90 1.91
C VAL A 44 -8.20 -3.67 1.84
N LEU A 45 -7.94 -2.74 0.92
CA LEU A 45 -8.72 -1.51 0.77
C LEU A 45 -10.10 -1.75 0.13
N ALA A 46 -10.35 -2.92 -0.44
CA ALA A 46 -11.67 -3.32 -0.95
C ALA A 46 -12.52 -4.06 0.11
N GLU A 47 -11.91 -4.50 1.22
CA GLU A 47 -12.59 -5.17 2.34
C GLU A 47 -13.14 -4.17 3.39
N GLU A 48 -12.75 -2.89 3.32
CA GLU A 48 -13.17 -1.78 4.20
C GLU A 48 -14.08 -0.78 3.46
#